data_AF-A0A1V6K8E6-F1
#
_entry.id   AF-A0A1V6K8E6-F1
#
_cell.length_a   1.000
_cell.length_b   1.000
_cell.length_c   1.000
_cell.angle_alpha   90.00
_cell.angle_beta   90.00
_cell.angle_gamma   90.00
#
_symmetry.space_group_name_H-M   'P 1'
#
loop_
_entity.id
_entity.type
_entity.pdbx_description
1 polymer ?
#
loop_
_entity_poly.entity_id
_entity_poly.type
_entity_poly.pdbx_seq_one_letter_code
_entity_poly.pdbx_strand_id
1 'polypeptide(L)' 'MQAIYKKHTYQNAMQGDLEFTLYITNEGQVQEVEVKALSGKFFSNFIDELKKEIFTWAFPKQDKIIYSFVVSFRKG' A
#
# COMPACT_ATOMS: atom_id res chain seq x y z
N MET A 1 0.34 -3.49 -7.16
CA MET A 1 -0.51 -3.94 -6.02
C MET A 1 -1.31 -5.22 -6.27
N GLN A 2 -2.19 -5.33 -7.30
CA GLN A 2 -2.98 -6.57 -7.51
C GLN A 2 -2.14 -7.84 -7.78
N ALA A 3 -0.96 -7.72 -8.41
CA ALA A 3 -0.07 -8.87 -8.65
C ALA A 3 0.58 -9.42 -7.36
N ILE A 4 1.03 -8.53 -6.47
CA ILE A 4 1.55 -8.89 -5.13
C ILE A 4 0.44 -9.57 -4.33
N TYR A 5 -0.76 -9.00 -4.34
CA TYR A 5 -1.92 -9.60 -3.70
C TYR A 5 -2.20 -11.01 -4.22
N LYS A 6 -2.28 -11.21 -5.55
CA LYS A 6 -2.51 -12.55 -6.14
C LYS A 6 -1.45 -13.57 -5.69
N LYS A 7 -0.17 -13.19 -5.68
CA LYS A 7 0.94 -14.05 -5.22
C LYS A 7 0.77 -14.50 -3.76
N HIS A 8 0.39 -13.58 -2.87
CA HIS A 8 0.20 -13.87 -1.45
C HIS A 8 -1.14 -14.57 -1.16
N THR A 9 -2.23 -14.22 -1.83
CA THR A 9 -3.53 -14.92 -1.66
C THR A 9 -3.54 -16.35 -2.17
N TYR A 10 -2.70 -16.67 -3.16
CA TYR A 10 -2.52 -18.05 -3.60
C TYR A 10 -1.84 -18.90 -2.51
N GLN A 11 -1.07 -18.28 -1.62
CA GLN A 11 -0.34 -18.95 -0.54
C GLN A 11 -1.06 -18.84 0.82
N ASN A 12 -1.78 -17.75 1.09
CA ASN A 12 -2.49 -17.47 2.34
C ASN A 12 -3.73 -16.60 2.07
N ALA A 13 -4.94 -17.11 2.36
CA ALA A 13 -6.17 -16.35 2.14
C ALA A 13 -6.19 -15.07 3.00
N MET A 14 -6.22 -13.90 2.35
CA MET A 14 -6.37 -12.58 2.96
C MET A 14 -7.49 -11.83 2.26
N GLN A 15 -8.30 -11.10 3.03
CA GLN A 15 -9.34 -10.21 2.52
C GLN A 15 -9.56 -9.06 3.51
N GLY A 16 -9.95 -7.90 3.02
CA GLY A 16 -10.19 -6.72 3.83
C GLY A 16 -9.84 -5.43 3.11
N ASP A 17 -9.79 -4.34 3.85
CA ASP A 17 -9.50 -3.01 3.32
C ASP A 17 -8.25 -2.45 4.01
N LEU A 18 -7.29 -1.98 3.23
CA LEU A 18 -6.10 -1.28 3.71
C LEU A 18 -6.18 0.19 3.34
N GLU A 19 -6.00 1.06 4.32
CA GLU A 19 -5.73 2.47 4.13
C GLU A 19 -4.22 2.70 4.06
N PHE A 20 -3.79 3.44 3.04
CA PHE A 20 -2.42 3.86 2.83
C PHE A 20 -2.35 5.36 3.00
N THR A 21 -1.37 5.84 3.76
CA THR A 21 -1.00 7.26 3.82
C THR A 21 0.45 7.40 3.37
N LEU A 22 0.65 8.14 2.29
CA LEU A 22 1.94 8.41 1.68
C LEU A 22 2.40 9.80 2.06
N TYR A 23 3.64 9.89 2.54
CA TYR A 23 4.35 11.15 2.71
C TYR A 23 5.37 11.28 1.59
N ILE A 24 5.26 12.34 0.81
CA ILE A 24 6.02 12.56 -0.42
C ILE A 24 6.91 13.79 -0.24
N THR A 25 8.16 13.69 -0.66
CA THR A 25 9.09 14.82 -0.68
C THR A 25 8.70 15.84 -1.75
N ASN A 26 9.24 17.05 -1.65
CA ASN A 26 9.15 18.08 -2.69
C ASN A 26 9.73 17.64 -4.06
N GLU A 27 10.56 16.60 -4.08
CA GLU A 27 11.09 15.98 -5.30
C GLU A 27 10.15 14.94 -5.92
N GLY A 28 9.03 14.64 -5.27
CA GLY A 28 8.06 13.66 -5.72
C GLY A 28 8.42 12.21 -5.35
N GLN A 29 9.32 12.01 -4.38
CA GLN A 29 9.69 10.67 -3.89
C GLN A 29 8.90 10.32 -2.64
N VAL A 30 8.50 9.06 -2.48
CA VAL A 30 7.85 8.61 -1.25
C VAL A 30 8.89 8.52 -0.13
N GLN A 31 8.73 9.34 0.91
CA GLN A 31 9.57 9.35 2.10
C GLN A 31 9.09 8.34 3.14
N GLU A 32 7.78 8.24 3.33
CA GLU A 32 7.17 7.36 4.33
C GLU A 32 5.83 6.81 3.85
N VAL A 33 5.52 5.58 4.29
CA VAL A 33 4.26 4.89 3.99
C VAL A 33 3.69 4.30 5.28
N GLU A 34 2.57 4.86 5.71
CA GLU A 34 1.74 4.26 6.75
C GLU A 34 0.70 3.34 6.10
N VAL A 35 0.51 2.16 6.68
CA VAL A 35 -0.50 1.19 6.23
C VAL A 35 -1.32 0.76 7.43
N LYS A 36 -2.63 0.94 7.33
CA LYS A 36 -3.59 0.61 8.38
C LYS A 36 -4.66 -0.32 7.84
N ALA A 37 -4.89 -1.43 8.54
CA ALA A 37 -6.04 -2.28 8.23
C ALA A 37 -7.32 -1.63 8.75
N LEU A 38 -8.23 -1.27 7.84
CA LEU A 38 -9.57 -0.80 8.18
C LEU A 38 -10.52 -1.99 8.40
N SER A 39 -10.31 -3.08 7.69
CA SER A 39 -11.06 -4.32 7.84
C SER A 39 -10.20 -5.53 7.49
N GLY A 40 -10.54 -6.71 8.02
CA GLY A 40 -9.82 -7.95 7.73
C GLY A 40 -8.51 -8.13 8.49
N LYS A 41 -7.77 -9.19 8.16
CA LYS A 41 -6.44 -9.47 8.71
C LYS A 41 -5.47 -9.68 7.56
N PHE A 42 -4.35 -8.97 7.63
CA PHE A 42 -3.27 -9.03 6.65
C PHE A 42 -2.01 -9.47 7.36
N PHE A 43 -1.21 -10.31 6.70
CA PHE A 43 0.06 -10.75 7.26
C PHE A 43 1.10 -9.64 7.12
N SER A 44 1.99 -9.51 8.10
CA SER A 44 3.01 -8.46 8.14
C SER A 44 3.92 -8.48 6.91
N ASN A 45 4.33 -9.67 6.45
CA ASN A 45 5.15 -9.84 5.26
C ASN A 45 4.49 -9.27 3.98
N PHE A 46 3.17 -9.41 3.86
CA PHE A 46 2.41 -8.83 2.76
C PHE A 46 2.40 -7.29 2.84
N ILE A 47 2.20 -6.74 4.04
CA ILE A 47 2.27 -5.29 4.27
C ILE A 47 3.67 -4.74 3.95
N ASP A 48 4.73 -5.45 4.34
CA ASP A 48 6.11 -5.07 4.07
C ASP A 48 6.44 -5.06 2.57
N GLU A 49 5.95 -6.06 1.83
CA GLU A 49 6.10 -6.08 0.36
C GLU A 49 5.32 -4.94 -0.32
N LEU A 50 4.11 -4.63 0.16
CA LEU A 50 3.35 -3.49 -0.35
C LEU A 50 4.09 -2.17 -0.09
N LYS A 51 4.65 -1.97 1.10
CA LYS A 51 5.45 -0.79 1.43
C LYS A 51 6.65 -0.67 0.50
N LYS A 52 7.41 -1.75 0.30
CA LYS A 52 8.57 -1.78 -0.62
C LYS A 52 8.19 -1.37 -2.04
N GLU A 53 7.09 -1.90 -2.57
CA GLU A 53 6.58 -1.52 -3.88
C GLU A 53 6.25 -0.01 -3.92
N ILE A 54 5.52 0.50 -2.94
CA ILE A 54 5.09 1.91 -2.89
C ILE A 54 6.28 2.85 -2.76
N PHE A 55 7.34 2.46 -2.04
CA PHE A 55 8.57 3.26 -1.95
C PHE A 55 9.28 3.45 -3.30
N THR A 56 8.98 2.63 -4.32
CA THR A 56 9.52 2.83 -5.68
C THR A 56 8.71 3.82 -6.52
N TRP A 57 7.57 4.30 -6.00
CA TRP A 57 6.71 5.20 -6.75
C TRP A 57 7.29 6.61 -6.80
N ALA A 58 7.21 7.22 -7.99
CA ALA A 58 7.57 8.60 -8.22
C ALA A 58 6.31 9.39 -8.61
N PHE A 59 6.17 10.56 -8.02
CA PHE A 59 5.07 11.48 -8.24
C PHE A 59 5.57 12.75 -8.93
N PRO A 60 4.72 13.45 -9.69
CA PRO A 60 5.07 14.78 -10.17
C PRO A 60 5.36 15.71 -8.99
N LYS A 61 6.35 16.61 -9.15
CA LYS A 61 6.67 17.63 -8.15
C LYS A 61 5.44 18.52 -7.93
N GLN A 62 4.85 18.46 -6.74
CA GLN A 62 3.59 19.12 -6.39
C GLN A 62 3.65 19.60 -4.94
N ASP A 63 2.87 20.63 -4.61
CA ASP A 63 2.79 21.17 -3.24
C ASP A 63 2.12 20.22 -2.25
N LYS A 64 1.31 19.27 -2.74
CA LYS A 64 0.63 18.29 -1.88
C LYS A 64 1.58 17.14 -1.56
N ILE A 65 2.03 17.12 -0.30
CA ILE A 65 3.03 16.18 0.23
C ILE A 65 2.43 14.98 0.97
N ILE A 66 1.10 14.93 1.16
CA ILE A 66 0.41 13.82 1.83
C ILE A 66 -0.76 13.32 0.99
N TYR A 67 -0.80 12.02 0.73
CA TYR A 67 -1.89 11.34 0.02
C TYR A 67 -2.41 10.15 0.81
N SER A 68 -3.71 10.08 1.00
CA SER A 68 -4.36 8.92 1.63
C SER A 68 -5.37 8.28 0.68
N PHE A 69 -5.36 6.95 0.60
CA PHE A 69 -6.30 6.18 -0.20
C PHE A 69 -6.55 4.80 0.39
N VAL A 70 -7.72 4.22 0.09
CA VAL A 70 -8.13 2.90 0.56
C VAL A 70 -8.12 1.91 -0.60
N VAL A 71 -7.55 0.73 -0.38
CA VAL A 71 -7.58 -0.38 -1.32
C VAL A 71 -8.34 -1.55 -0.71
N SER A 72 -9.40 -1.96 -1.39
CA SER A 72 -10.15 -3.17 -1.04
C SER A 72 -9.55 -4.41 -1.67
N PHE A 73 -9.20 -5.37 -0.83
CA PHE A 73 -8.74 -6.69 -1.18
C PHE A 73 -9.87 -7.69 -0.95
N ARG A 74 -10.55 -8.08 -2.03
CA ARG A 74 -11.64 -9.06 -2.01
C ARG A 74 -11.15 -10.39 -2.55
N LYS A 75 -11.75 -11.49 -2.08
CA LYS A 75 -11.58 -12.80 -2.71
C LYS A 75 -12.32 -12.76 -4.05
N GLY A 76 -11.58 -12.93 -5.15
CA GLY A 76 -12.14 -13.09 -6.48
C GLY A 76 -12.69 -14.49 -6.68
#